data_AF-A0A950AJK2-F1
#
_entry.id   AF-A0A950AJK2-F1
#
_cell.length_a   1.000
_cell.length_b   1.000
_cell.length_c   1.000
_cell.angle_alpha   90.00
_cell.angle_beta   90.00
_cell.angle_gamma   90.00
#
_symmetry.space_group_name_H-M   'P 1'
#
loop_
_entity.id
_entity.type
_entity.pdbx_description
1 polymer ?
#
loop_
_entity_poly.entity_id
_entity_poly.type
_entity_poly.pdbx_seq_one_letter_code
_entity_poly.pdbx_strand_id
1 'polypeptide(L)' 'MTIEQTLLDHSVSSWLKDALRTACDRDSIDALHDARRLLKLLGERYAEIVRGDATNVGGGIQLERV' A
#
# COMPACT_ATOMS: atom_id res chain seq x y z
N MET A 1 12.24 -0.36 -10.79
CA MET A 1 12.61 0.49 -9.64
C MET A 1 13.34 -0.37 -8.64
N THR A 2 14.56 0.01 -8.27
CA THR A 2 15.37 -0.70 -7.25
C THR A 2 15.13 -0.10 -5.86
N ILE A 3 15.60 -0.78 -4.81
CA ILE A 3 15.57 -0.26 -3.44
C ILE A 3 16.36 1.07 -3.37
N GLU A 4 17.55 1.12 -3.96
CA GLU A 4 18.39 2.33 -4.00
C GLU A 4 17.68 3.50 -4.69
N GLN A 5 17.02 3.26 -5.82
CA GLN A 5 16.24 4.28 -6.51
C GLN A 5 15.08 4.78 -5.64
N THR A 6 14.41 3.89 -4.92
CA THR A 6 13.32 4.23 -3.99
C THR A 6 13.82 5.07 -2.81
N LEU A 7 15.02 4.79 -2.29
CA LEU A 7 15.61 5.54 -1.20
C LEU A 7 15.99 6.97 -1.61
N LEU A 8 16.38 7.17 -2.87
CA LEU A 8 16.73 8.47 -3.44
C LEU A 8 15.50 9.29 -3.88
N ASP A 9 14.34 8.65 -4.10
CA ASP A 9 13.14 9.33 -4.55
C ASP A 9 12.52 10.22 -3.46
N HIS A 10 12.48 11.54 -3.68
CA HIS A 10 11.92 12.50 -2.73
C HIS A 10 10.40 12.43 -2.58
N SER A 11 9.69 11.79 -3.50
CA SER A 11 8.23 11.58 -3.41
C SER A 11 7.86 10.44 -2.45
N VAL A 12 8.82 9.57 -2.11
CA VAL A 12 8.62 8.44 -1.21
C VAL A 12 8.68 8.90 0.24
N SER A 13 7.70 8.47 1.04
CA SER A 13 7.62 8.82 2.46
C SER A 13 8.84 8.34 3.26
N SER A 14 9.22 9.11 4.28
CA SER A 14 10.31 8.76 5.19
C SER A 14 10.09 7.40 5.84
N TRP A 15 8.85 7.11 6.24
CA TRP A 15 8.46 5.82 6.81
C TRP A 15 8.85 4.64 5.91
N LEU A 16 8.55 4.71 4.61
CA LEU A 16 8.87 3.61 3.70
C LEU A 16 10.38 3.47 3.49
N LYS A 17 11.11 4.59 3.43
CA LYS A 17 12.57 4.55 3.33
C LYS A 17 13.22 3.91 4.55
N ASP A 18 12.74 4.24 5.75
CA ASP A 18 13.27 3.70 7.00
C ASP A 18 12.93 2.21 7.15
N ALA A 19 11.74 1.80 6.73
CA ALA A 19 11.36 0.39 6.67
C ALA A 19 12.26 -0.41 5.71
N LEU A 20 12.57 0.14 4.53
CA LEU A 20 13.46 -0.50 3.55
C LEU A 20 14.90 -0.63 4.08
N ARG A 21 15.43 0.42 4.73
CA ARG A 21 16.75 0.35 5.38
C ARG A 21 16.80 -0.73 6.45
N THR A 22 15.81 -0.73 7.34
CA THR A 22 15.71 -1.72 8.42
C THR A 22 15.60 -3.14 7.87
N ALA A 23 14.87 -3.35 6.78
CA ALA A 23 14.76 -4.66 6.14
C ALA A 23 16.08 -5.13 5.50
N CYS A 24 16.89 -4.21 4.95
CA CYS A 24 18.20 -4.54 4.39
C CYS A 24 19.23 -4.93 5.46
N ASP A 25 19.07 -4.41 6.69
CA ASP A 25 19.96 -4.70 7.81
C ASP A 25 19.63 -6.03 8.53
N ARG A 26 18.48 -6.65 8.22
CA ARG A 26 18.03 -7.92 8.83
C ARG A 26 18.53 -9.15 8.07
N ASP A 27 18.37 -10.33 8.69
CA ASP A 27 18.56 -11.60 7.99
C ASP A 27 17.72 -11.66 6.70
N SER A 28 18.37 -12.04 5.60
CA SER A 28 17.79 -11.99 4.26
C SER A 28 16.59 -12.94 4.06
N ILE A 29 16.53 -14.05 4.81
CA ILE A 29 15.44 -15.03 4.69
C ILE A 29 14.20 -14.49 5.40
N ASP A 30 14.35 -14.01 6.64
CA ASP A 30 13.25 -13.40 7.39
C ASP A 30 12.69 -12.17 6.68
N ALA A 31 13.57 -11.30 6.16
CA ALA A 31 13.17 -10.11 5.43
C ALA A 31 12.34 -10.46 4.17
N LEU A 32 12.72 -11.51 3.45
CA LEU A 32 11.97 -11.98 2.28
C LEU A 32 10.59 -12.54 2.67
N HIS A 33 10.52 -13.31 3.75
CA HIS A 33 9.25 -13.85 4.26
C HIS A 33 8.29 -12.74 4.71
N ASP A 34 8.80 -11.76 5.44
CA ASP A 34 8.04 -10.58 5.88
C ASP A 34 7.56 -9.76 4.69
N ALA A 35 8.42 -9.51 3.69
CA ALA A 35 8.07 -8.80 2.47
C ALA A 35 6.95 -9.51 1.69
N ARG A 36 7.02 -10.84 1.57
CA ARG A 36 5.96 -11.63 0.92
C ARG A 36 4.62 -11.51 1.66
N ARG A 37 4.64 -11.55 2.99
CA ARG A 37 3.43 -11.41 3.82
C ARG A 37 2.85 -10.01 3.71
N LEU A 38 3.69 -8.98 3.73
CA LEU A 38 3.30 -7.59 3.58
C LEU A 38 2.64 -7.34 2.21
N LEU A 39 3.23 -7.85 1.12
CA LEU A 39 2.67 -7.72 -0.22
C LEU A 39 1.25 -8.28 -0.31
N LYS A 40 1.01 -9.46 0.30
CA LYS A 40 -0.31 -10.07 0.37
C LYS A 40 -1.31 -9.16 1.08
N LEU A 41 -0.98 -8.67 2.28
CA LEU A 41 -1.84 -7.82 3.08
C LEU A 41 -2.15 -6.48 2.38
N LEU A 42 -1.15 -5.86 1.75
CA LEU A 42 -1.33 -4.63 0.97
C LEU A 42 -2.23 -4.85 -0.24
N GLY A 43 -2.08 -5.98 -0.94
CA GLY A 43 -2.95 -6.34 -2.06
C GLY A 43 -4.40 -6.55 -1.64
N GLU A 44 -4.62 -7.26 -0.52
CA GLU A 44 -5.95 -7.45 0.08
C GLU A 44 -6.58 -6.10 0.45
N ARG A 45 -5.83 -5.25 1.16
CA ARG A 45 -6.28 -3.92 1.57
C ARG A 45 -6.58 -3.00 0.38
N TYR A 46 -5.73 -3.02 -0.64
CA TYR A 46 -5.96 -2.27 -1.88
C TYR A 46 -7.25 -2.72 -2.57
N ALA A 47 -7.47 -4.03 -2.68
CA ALA A 47 -8.68 -4.58 -3.28
C ALA A 47 -9.94 -4.22 -2.47
N GLU A 48 -9.86 -4.16 -1.14
CA GLU A 48 -10.93 -3.65 -0.29
C GLU A 48 -11.25 -2.18 -0.55
N ILE A 49 -10.22 -1.31 -0.62
CA ILE A 49 -10.40 0.13 -0.87
C ILE A 49 -11.06 0.33 -2.24
N VAL A 50 -10.49 -0.27 -3.30
CA VAL A 50 -11.01 -0.14 -4.66
C VAL A 50 -12.44 -0.69 -4.79
N ARG A 51 -12.76 -1.81 -4.14
CA ARG A 51 -14.14 -2.34 -4.12
C ARG A 51 -15.09 -1.46 -3.32
N GLY A 52 -14.65 -0.94 -2.18
CA GLY A 52 -15.42 -0.03 -1.33
C GLY A 52 -15.76 1.28 -2.06
N ASP A 53 -14.81 1.82 -2.83
CA ASP A 53 -15.02 2.98 -3.68
C ASP A 53 -16.01 2.70 -4.82
N ALA A 54 -15.99 1.50 -5.41
CA ALA A 54 -16.96 1.10 -6.43
C ALA A 54 -18.41 0.99 -5.88
N THR A 55 -18.58 0.62 -4.61
CA THR A 55 -19.91 0.57 -3.96
C THR A 55 -20.47 1.93 -3.58
N ASN A 56 -19.65 2.99 -3.53
CA ASN A 56 -20.08 4.33 -3.09
C ASN A 56 -20.53 5.26 -4.25
N VAL A 57 -20.43 4.80 -5.51
CA VAL A 57 -20.85 5.58 -6.70
C VAL A 57 -22.34 5.36 -7.04
N GLY A 58 -23.06 4.50 -6.32
CA GLY A 58 -24.47 4.14 -6.57
C GLY A 58 -25.51 4.74 -5.62
N GLY A 59 -25.13 5.66 -4.72
CA GLY A 59 -26.06 6.31 -3.77
C GLY A 59 -26.81 7.48 -4.43
N GLY A 60 -27.88 7.15 -5.16
CA GLY A 60 -28.72 8.10 -5.87
C GLY A 60 -29.19 9.28 -5.01
N ILE A 61 -29.03 10.48 -5.55
CA ILE A 61 -29.68 11.69 -5.10
C ILE A 61 -31.20 11.46 -5.21
N GLN A 62 -31.88 11.24 -4.08
CA GLN A 62 -33.32 11.33 -4.01
C GLN A 62 -33.67 12.82 -4.07
N LEU A 63 -33.90 13.33 -5.29
CA LEU A 63 -34.59 14.59 -5.50
C LEU A 63 -36.02 14.41 -4.99
N GLU A 64 -36.28 14.88 -3.77
CA GLU A 64 -37.67 15.07 -3.31
C GLU A 64 -38.31 16.13 -4.22
N ARG A 65 -39.21 15.64 -5.07
CA ARG A 65 -40.14 16.42 -5.86
C ARG A 65 -41.44 16.58 -5.08
N VAL A 66 -41.92 17.83 -5.10
CA VAL A 66 -43.26 18.35 -4.75
C VAL A 66 -43.44 18.78 -3.30
#